data_AF-A0A970HRB9-F1
#
_entry.id   AF-A0A970HRB9-F1
#
_cell.length_a   1.000
_cell.length_b   1.000
_cell.length_c   1.000
_cell.angle_alpha   90.00
_cell.angle_beta   90.00
_cell.angle_gamma   90.00
#
_symmetry.space_group_name_H-M   'P 1'
#
loop_
_entity.id
_entity.type
_entity.pdbx_description
1 polymer ?
#
loop_
_entity_poly.entity_id
_entity_poly.type
_entity_poly.pdbx_seq_one_letter_code
_entity_poly.pdbx_strand_id
1 'polypeptide(L)' 'GSMEVVKLVWWKHNCEIGQYPPAKVHRLLKVNRKEGVDAPTSVDDYDIEVEKLPDLDYEVYEG' A
#
# COMPACT_ATOMS: atom_id res chain seq x y z
N GLY A 1 -12.59 -15.85 -13.52
CA GLY A 1 -11.43 -15.40 -12.75
C GLY A 1 -11.91 -15.06 -11.36
N SER A 2 -11.24 -15.55 -10.33
CA SER A 2 -11.41 -15.09 -8.96
C SER A 2 -10.60 -13.80 -8.76
N MET A 3 -11.13 -12.89 -7.98
CA MET A 3 -10.39 -11.74 -7.44
C MET A 3 -10.53 -11.80 -5.93
N GLU A 4 -9.45 -11.46 -5.22
CA GLU A 4 -9.42 -11.37 -3.77
C GLU A 4 -8.73 -10.06 -3.36
N VAL A 5 -9.09 -9.55 -2.18
CA VAL A 5 -8.40 -8.43 -1.56
C VAL A 5 -7.38 -9.06 -0.61
N VAL A 6 -6.09 -8.94 -0.91
CA VAL A 6 -5.03 -9.50 -0.07
C VAL A 6 -4.65 -8.57 1.08
N LYS A 7 -4.68 -7.26 0.84
CA LYS A 7 -4.26 -6.24 1.78
C LYS A 7 -4.94 -4.91 1.50
N LEU A 8 -5.50 -4.28 2.52
CA LEU A 8 -6.08 -2.93 2.47
C LEU A 8 -5.27 -2.01 3.38
N VAL A 9 -4.75 -0.94 2.80
CA VAL A 9 -4.07 0.13 3.54
C VAL A 9 -4.97 1.34 3.60
N TRP A 10 -5.30 1.78 4.82
CA TRP A 10 -6.24 2.87 5.08
C TRP A 10 -5.53 4.04 5.76
N TRP A 11 -5.31 5.14 5.05
CA TRP A 11 -4.74 6.36 5.62
C TRP A 11 -5.83 7.26 6.18
N LYS A 12 -5.66 7.72 7.42
CA LYS A 12 -6.57 8.66 8.06
C LYS A 12 -6.00 10.07 8.02
N HIS A 13 -6.64 10.96 7.26
CA HIS A 13 -6.29 12.37 7.25
C HIS A 13 -6.81 13.08 8.50
N ASN A 14 -6.04 14.06 9.00
CA ASN A 14 -6.41 14.88 10.16
C ASN A 14 -7.33 16.08 9.83
N CYS A 15 -7.64 16.31 8.55
CA CYS A 15 -8.51 17.39 8.09
C CYS A 15 -9.30 16.98 6.83
N GLU A 16 -10.39 17.68 6.56
CA GLU A 16 -11.35 17.35 5.48
C GLU A 16 -10.73 17.41 4.08
N ILE A 17 -9.84 18.37 3.85
CA ILE A 17 -9.16 18.54 2.56
C ILE A 17 -7.89 17.68 2.40
N GLY A 18 -7.50 16.96 3.46
CA GLY A 18 -6.27 16.18 3.51
C GLY A 18 -5.01 17.01 3.78
N GLN A 19 -4.13 16.49 4.64
CA GLN A 19 -2.83 17.09 4.99
C GLN A 19 -1.73 16.92 3.94
N TYR A 20 -1.92 16.03 2.96
CA TYR A 20 -0.97 15.82 1.86
C TYR A 20 -1.74 15.61 0.55
N PRO A 21 -1.14 15.97 -0.60
CA PRO A 21 -1.71 15.65 -1.90
C PRO A 21 -1.94 14.13 -2.04
N PRO A 22 -3.05 13.67 -2.62
CA PRO A 22 -3.33 12.24 -2.79
C PRO A 22 -2.18 11.50 -3.48
N ALA A 23 -1.59 12.09 -4.53
CA ALA A 23 -0.45 11.51 -5.23
C ALA A 23 0.76 11.23 -4.33
N LYS A 24 0.97 12.04 -3.28
CA LYS A 24 2.04 11.83 -2.30
C LYS A 24 1.70 10.65 -1.37
N VAL A 25 0.45 10.56 -0.91
CA VAL A 25 -0.02 9.47 -0.03
C VAL A 25 -0.02 8.13 -0.76
N HIS A 26 -0.58 8.06 -1.98
CA HIS A 26 -0.59 6.82 -2.77
C HIS A 26 0.81 6.30 -3.10
N ARG A 27 1.81 7.19 -3.23
CA ARG A 27 3.21 6.79 -3.47
C ARG A 27 3.91 6.20 -2.25
N LEU A 28 3.31 6.28 -1.06
CA LEU A 28 3.84 5.63 0.13
C LEU A 28 3.72 4.11 0.05
N LEU A 29 2.73 3.60 -0.66
CA LEU A 29 2.60 2.18 -0.95
C LEU A 29 3.60 1.79 -2.06
N LYS A 30 4.60 1.00 -1.70
CA LYS A 30 5.57 0.40 -2.62
C LYS A 30 5.19 -1.06 -2.82
N VAL A 31 5.03 -1.46 -4.07
CA VAL A 31 4.82 -2.85 -4.46
C VAL A 31 5.90 -3.19 -5.46
N ASN A 32 6.88 -3.96 -5.03
CA ASN A 32 8.02 -4.36 -5.85
C ASN A 32 8.00 -5.87 -6.03
N ARG A 33 8.27 -6.34 -7.24
CA ARG A 33 8.49 -7.76 -7.49
C ARG A 33 9.79 -8.17 -6.79
N LYS A 34 9.77 -9.30 -6.07
CA LYS A 34 10.96 -9.82 -5.39
C LYS A 34 12.08 -10.13 -6.37
N GLU A 35 13.32 -10.04 -5.88
CA GLU A 35 14.51 -10.39 -6.67
C GLU A 35 14.46 -11.88 -7.06
N GLY A 36 14.79 -12.18 -8.31
CA GLY A 36 14.77 -13.55 -8.84
C GLY A 36 13.40 -14.09 -9.26
N VAL A 37 12.30 -13.36 -9.01
CA VAL A 37 11.00 -13.68 -9.59
C VAL A 37 10.93 -13.08 -10.99
N ASP A 38 10.84 -13.89 -12.04
CA ASP A 38 10.63 -13.39 -13.41
C ASP A 38 9.15 -13.22 -13.75
N ALA A 39 8.33 -14.22 -13.44
CA ALA A 39 6.89 -14.21 -13.69
C ALA A 39 6.16 -14.47 -12.35
N PRO A 40 5.62 -13.42 -11.70
CA PRO A 40 4.92 -13.57 -10.43
C PRO A 40 3.61 -14.34 -10.63
N THR A 41 3.33 -15.25 -9.70
CA THR A 41 2.17 -16.15 -9.72
C THR A 41 1.27 -15.98 -8.51
N SER A 42 1.76 -15.40 -7.41
CA SER A 42 0.97 -15.06 -6.23
C SER A 42 1.36 -13.69 -5.67
N VAL A 43 0.64 -13.24 -4.63
CA VAL A 43 0.99 -12.04 -3.87
C VAL A 43 2.33 -12.19 -3.13
N ASP A 44 2.71 -13.41 -2.76
CA ASP A 44 3.95 -13.69 -2.03
C ASP A 44 5.21 -13.40 -2.84
N ASP A 45 5.07 -13.25 -4.17
CA ASP A 45 6.14 -12.88 -5.09
C ASP A 45 6.47 -11.37 -5.07
N TYR A 46 5.77 -10.59 -4.23
CA TYR A 46 5.97 -9.15 -4.09
C TYR A 46 6.37 -8.75 -2.67
N ASP A 47 7.21 -7.72 -2.58
CA ASP A 47 7.44 -6.95 -1.37
C ASP A 47 6.46 -5.76 -1.36
N ILE A 48 5.57 -5.75 -0.36
CA ILE A 48 4.56 -4.71 -0.17
C ILE A 48 4.89 -3.91 1.09
N GLU A 49 5.40 -2.71 0.88
CA GLU A 49 5.85 -1.81 1.94
C GLU A 49 5.05 -0.52 1.95
N VAL A 50 4.86 0.07 3.13
CA VAL A 50 4.18 1.36 3.30
C VAL A 50 5.13 2.31 4.02
N GLU A 51 5.57 3.34 3.30
CA GLU A 51 6.37 4.42 3.86
C GLU A 51 5.53 5.32 4.79
N LYS A 52 6.20 6.02 5.71
CA LYS A 52 5.55 6.92 6.68
C LYS A 52 5.71 8.38 6.29
N LEU A 53 4.70 9.19 6.59
CA LEU A 53 4.81 10.65 6.61
C LEU A 53 4.52 11.17 8.02
N PRO A 54 5.12 12.32 8.40
CA PRO A 54 4.77 12.99 9.65
C PRO A 54 3.26 13.21 9.74
N ASP A 55 2.70 12.86 10.90
CA ASP A 55 1.30 13.05 11.29
C ASP A 55 0.25 12.36 10.39
N LEU A 56 0.66 11.38 9.56
CA LEU A 56 -0.24 10.57 8.74
C LEU A 56 -0.20 9.11 9.18
N ASP A 57 -1.15 8.75 10.05
CA ASP A 57 -1.36 7.37 10.46
C ASP A 57 -2.07 6.54 9.39
N TYR A 58 -1.79 5.24 9.39
CA TYR A 58 -2.49 4.27 8.55
C TYR A 58 -2.76 2.97 9.29
N GLU A 59 -3.82 2.30 8.87
CA GLU A 59 -4.21 0.97 9.33
C GLU A 59 -4.04 -0.02 8.19
N VAL A 60 -3.68 -1.25 8.54
CA VAL A 60 -3.53 -2.35 7.59
C VAL A 60 -4.52 -3.45 7.95
N TYR A 61 -5.30 -3.87 6.97
CA TYR A 61 -6.23 -4.98 7.07
C TYR A 61 -5.80 -6.07 6.09
N GLU A 62 -5.58 -7.28 6.59
CA GLU A 62 -5.33 -8.46 5.77
C GLU A 62 -6.68 -9.04 5.33
N GLY A 63 -6.76 -9.58 4.11
CA GLY A 63 -7.97 -10.20 3.58
C GLY A 63 -7.93 -11.71 3.47
#